data_AF-D8LLD4-F1
#
_entry.id   AF-D8LLD4-F1
#
_cell.length_a   1.000
_cell.length_b   1.000
_cell.length_c   1.000
_cell.angle_alpha   90.00
_cell.angle_beta   90.00
_cell.angle_gamma   90.00
#
_symmetry.space_group_name_H-M   'P 1'
#
loop_
_entity.id
_entity.type
_entity.pdbx_description
1 polymer ?
#
loop_
_entity_poly.entity_id
_entity_poly.type
_entity_poly.pdbx_seq_one_letter_code
_entity_poly.pdbx_strand_id
1 'polypeptide(L)'
;MAAVQPVVTPAWVVGLFMTVGVLFVPLGTWLKLKYADVVELTQQYEGSGTTVDDCSISEANEGKEVKFSIDKDMKGPIYVYFELRKFYQNHRSYVKSRSFDQLKGGVPGAGICSPLESIDTLDLNPCGLVANSMFNDVIVVDSAPEPYESLSPYEYMDEGGISWVTDRDGDFSQPDGFVRAECAPSVSCEDCLGSAAYSDCGSFTDRTGTSYKYWYPDEASTQYLYETYPNVISPVDGVTDEHFVVWMRTAALSTFRNLYGRIEHDLVAPAEITFNVTASENLCAFVCASLTSANDADWPTHGSGP
;
A
#
# COMPACT_ATOMS: atom_id res chain seq x y z
N MET A 1 31.07 40.26 -25.12
CA MET A 1 30.83 38.88 -24.61
C MET A 1 31.74 37.94 -25.38
N ALA A 2 32.57 37.16 -24.70
CA ALA A 2 33.33 36.10 -25.36
C ALA A 2 32.35 34.97 -25.74
N ALA A 3 32.28 34.64 -27.03
CA ALA A 3 31.45 33.56 -27.54
C ALA A 3 32.36 32.54 -28.23
N VAL A 4 32.23 31.27 -27.87
CA VAL A 4 32.93 30.16 -28.52
C VAL A 4 31.99 29.54 -29.54
N GLN A 5 32.44 29.43 -30.80
CA GLN A 5 31.78 28.64 -31.83
C GLN A 5 32.52 27.31 -31.97
N PRO A 6 32.02 26.22 -31.35
CA PRO A 6 32.70 24.93 -31.44
C PRO A 6 32.54 24.38 -32.87
N VAL A 7 33.65 24.27 -33.59
CA VAL A 7 33.69 23.52 -34.85
C VAL A 7 33.90 22.05 -34.52
N VAL A 8 32.84 21.26 -34.68
CA VAL A 8 32.86 19.84 -34.36
C VAL A 8 33.58 19.08 -35.50
N THR A 9 34.85 18.74 -35.30
CA THR A 9 35.60 17.96 -36.30
C THR A 9 35.36 16.45 -36.11
N PRO A 10 35.49 15.62 -37.17
CA PRO A 10 35.27 14.18 -37.07
C PRO A 10 36.10 13.49 -35.97
N ALA A 11 37.33 13.93 -35.72
CA ALA A 11 38.19 13.37 -34.68
C ALA A 11 37.63 13.61 -33.26
N TRP A 12 37.06 14.80 -33.00
CA TRP A 12 36.41 15.11 -31.72
C TRP A 12 35.15 14.26 -31.51
N VAL A 13 34.37 14.06 -32.58
CA VAL A 13 33.16 13.22 -32.53
C VAL A 13 33.51 11.77 -32.21
N VAL A 14 34.53 11.21 -32.89
CA VAL A 14 35.00 9.85 -32.64
C VAL A 14 35.52 9.70 -31.20
N GLY A 15 36.31 10.66 -30.72
CA GLY A 15 36.78 10.69 -29.34
C GLY A 15 35.62 10.70 -28.33
N LEU A 16 34.62 11.55 -28.53
CA LEU A 16 33.44 11.63 -27.68
C LEU A 16 32.69 10.29 -27.64
N PHE A 17 32.37 9.70 -28.80
CA PHE A 17 31.65 8.42 -28.84
C PHE A 17 32.44 7.27 -28.21
N MET A 18 33.77 7.25 -28.38
CA MET A 18 34.62 6.27 -27.71
C MET A 18 34.60 6.43 -26.18
N THR A 19 34.67 7.68 -25.68
CA THR A 19 34.58 7.93 -24.23
C THR A 19 33.23 7.54 -23.64
N VAL A 20 32.14 7.84 -24.35
CA VAL A 20 30.79 7.41 -23.97
C VAL A 20 30.71 5.88 -23.97
N GLY A 21 31.24 5.21 -24.99
CA GLY A 21 31.28 3.74 -25.05
C GLY A 21 32.03 3.12 -23.87
N VAL A 22 33.22 3.62 -23.55
CA VAL A 22 34.05 3.12 -22.43
C VAL A 22 33.37 3.36 -21.07
N LEU A 23 32.55 4.39 -20.93
CA LEU A 23 31.81 4.66 -19.68
C LEU A 23 30.53 3.82 -19.56
N PHE A 24 29.71 3.79 -20.62
CA PHE A 24 28.38 3.19 -20.57
C PHE A 24 28.40 1.67 -20.74
N VAL A 25 29.40 1.07 -21.40
CA VAL A 25 29.46 -0.40 -21.55
C VAL A 25 29.73 -1.10 -20.21
N PRO A 26 30.73 -0.70 -19.39
CA PRO A 26 30.93 -1.28 -18.06
C PRO A 26 29.74 -1.01 -17.13
N LEU A 27 29.19 0.21 -17.14
CA LEU A 27 28.01 0.56 -16.33
C LEU A 27 26.80 -0.30 -16.71
N GLY A 28 26.52 -0.44 -18.01
CA GLY A 28 25.42 -1.28 -18.50
C GLY A 28 25.62 -2.76 -18.19
N THR A 29 26.86 -3.26 -18.25
CA THR A 29 27.18 -4.64 -17.85
C THR A 29 26.96 -4.84 -16.35
N TRP A 30 27.40 -3.88 -15.52
CA TRP A 30 27.19 -3.91 -14.07
C TRP A 30 25.70 -3.90 -13.71
N LEU A 31 24.92 -3.00 -14.32
CA LEU A 31 23.47 -2.93 -14.12
C LEU A 31 22.77 -4.22 -14.56
N LYS A 32 23.17 -4.82 -15.68
CA LYS A 32 22.60 -6.07 -16.18
C LYS A 32 22.86 -7.25 -15.23
N LEU A 33 24.06 -7.33 -14.65
CA LEU A 33 24.37 -8.36 -13.66
C LEU A 33 23.52 -8.20 -12.41
N LYS A 34 23.39 -6.97 -11.89
CA LYS A 34 22.53 -6.68 -10.73
C LYS A 34 21.05 -6.98 -11.00
N TYR A 35 20.56 -6.67 -12.19
CA TYR A 35 19.18 -6.96 -12.58
C TYR A 35 18.91 -8.47 -12.70
N ALA A 36 19.90 -9.27 -13.11
CA ALA A 36 19.73 -10.72 -13.30
C ALA A 36 19.51 -11.47 -11.98
N ASP A 37 19.93 -10.88 -10.85
CA ASP A 37 19.74 -11.43 -9.51
C ASP A 37 18.32 -11.14 -8.95
N VAL A 38 17.54 -10.26 -9.60
CA VAL A 38 16.16 -9.97 -9.22
C VAL A 38 15.26 -11.14 -9.62
N VAL A 39 14.78 -11.89 -8.62
CA VAL A 39 13.68 -12.84 -8.72
C VAL A 39 12.39 -12.07 -8.51
N GLU A 40 11.37 -12.33 -9.33
CA GLU A 40 10.02 -11.77 -9.25
C GLU A 40 9.01 -12.88 -9.53
N LEU A 41 8.00 -13.02 -8.67
CA LEU A 41 6.89 -13.95 -8.86
C LEU A 41 5.60 -13.13 -9.06
N THR A 42 4.65 -13.65 -9.83
CA THR A 42 3.37 -12.94 -10.05
C THR A 42 2.31 -13.98 -10.37
N GLN A 43 1.20 -13.94 -9.64
CA GLN A 43 0.11 -14.87 -9.82
C GLN A 43 -1.23 -14.13 -9.86
N GLN A 44 -2.01 -14.38 -10.91
CA GLN A 44 -3.36 -13.86 -10.99
C GLN A 44 -4.27 -14.72 -10.08
N TYR A 45 -5.07 -14.08 -9.22
CA TYR A 45 -6.07 -14.74 -8.36
C TYR A 45 -7.53 -14.49 -8.81
N GLU A 46 -7.77 -13.53 -9.70
CA GLU A 46 -9.09 -13.24 -10.24
C GLU A 46 -9.28 -13.72 -11.68
N GLY A 47 -10.50 -14.16 -12.02
CA GLY A 47 -10.86 -14.66 -13.34
C GLY A 47 -11.00 -16.18 -13.47
N SER A 48 -11.71 -16.63 -14.50
CA SER A 48 -12.10 -18.04 -14.74
C SER A 48 -10.93 -18.96 -15.19
N GLY A 49 -9.67 -18.58 -15.00
CA GLY A 49 -8.50 -19.38 -15.40
C GLY A 49 -8.39 -19.68 -16.91
N THR A 50 -9.20 -19.04 -17.76
CA THR A 50 -9.28 -19.38 -19.20
C THR A 50 -8.67 -18.34 -20.13
N THR A 51 -8.47 -17.08 -19.72
CA THR A 51 -7.58 -16.10 -20.38
C THR A 51 -7.28 -14.95 -19.41
N VAL A 52 -6.11 -14.31 -19.57
CA VAL A 52 -5.61 -13.17 -18.75
C VAL A 52 -6.54 -11.93 -18.77
N ASP A 53 -7.57 -11.93 -19.62
CA ASP A 53 -8.46 -10.79 -19.84
C ASP A 53 -9.87 -10.93 -19.24
N ASP A 54 -10.22 -12.06 -18.63
CA ASP A 54 -11.55 -12.27 -18.04
C ASP A 54 -11.52 -12.03 -16.52
N CYS A 55 -11.67 -10.77 -16.12
CA CYS A 55 -11.78 -10.40 -14.72
C CYS A 55 -13.24 -10.44 -14.28
N SER A 56 -13.69 -11.62 -13.90
CA SER A 56 -14.96 -11.78 -13.21
C SER A 56 -14.72 -12.52 -11.91
N ILE A 57 -15.13 -11.95 -10.78
CA ILE A 57 -15.31 -12.75 -9.57
C ILE A 57 -16.57 -13.58 -9.74
N SER A 58 -16.49 -14.87 -9.41
CA SER A 58 -17.65 -15.76 -9.40
C SER A 58 -18.55 -15.47 -8.20
N GLU A 59 -17.94 -15.22 -7.04
CA GLU A 59 -18.61 -14.86 -5.78
C GLU A 59 -17.72 -13.88 -4.99
N ALA A 60 -18.33 -12.85 -4.39
CA ALA A 60 -17.62 -11.88 -3.54
C ALA A 60 -17.35 -12.48 -2.15
N ASN A 61 -16.18 -12.21 -1.59
CA ASN A 61 -15.69 -12.68 -0.29
C ASN A 61 -15.40 -14.19 -0.21
N GLU A 62 -15.18 -14.88 -1.34
CA GLU A 62 -14.62 -16.23 -1.32
C GLU A 62 -13.09 -16.15 -1.17
N GLY A 63 -12.54 -16.75 -0.12
CA GLY A 63 -11.10 -16.85 0.07
C GLY A 63 -10.46 -17.70 -1.02
N LYS A 64 -9.48 -17.15 -1.72
CA LYS A 64 -8.74 -17.83 -2.79
C LYS A 64 -7.32 -18.10 -2.38
N GLU A 65 -6.92 -19.36 -2.50
CA GLU A 65 -5.53 -19.78 -2.29
C GLU A 65 -4.66 -19.45 -3.50
N VAL A 66 -3.58 -18.71 -3.25
CA VAL A 66 -2.57 -18.33 -4.23
C VAL A 66 -1.25 -18.96 -3.83
N LYS A 67 -0.76 -19.90 -4.63
CA LYS A 67 0.47 -20.66 -4.36
C LYS A 67 1.63 -20.15 -5.19
N PHE A 68 2.77 -19.93 -4.54
CA PHE A 68 4.01 -19.55 -5.18
C PHE A 68 5.08 -20.62 -4.96
N SER A 69 5.59 -21.17 -6.07
CA SER A 69 6.75 -22.07 -6.06
C SER A 69 8.04 -21.26 -6.17
N ILE A 70 8.93 -21.43 -5.21
CA ILE A 70 10.18 -20.69 -5.08
C ILE A 70 11.31 -21.54 -5.65
N ASP A 71 11.74 -21.21 -6.88
CA ASP A 71 12.79 -21.93 -7.60
C ASP A 71 14.20 -21.35 -7.37
N LYS A 72 14.29 -20.17 -6.75
CA LYS A 72 15.53 -19.46 -6.47
C LYS A 72 15.49 -18.83 -5.09
N ASP A 73 16.62 -18.88 -4.39
CA ASP A 73 16.77 -18.27 -3.06
C ASP A 73 16.45 -16.77 -3.12
N MET A 74 15.67 -16.31 -2.14
CA MET A 74 15.30 -14.91 -1.96
C MET A 74 15.77 -14.47 -0.57
N LYS A 75 16.53 -13.37 -0.50
CA LYS A 75 16.93 -12.79 0.78
C LYS A 75 15.94 -11.72 1.21
N GLY A 76 15.62 -11.69 2.50
CA GLY A 76 14.81 -10.63 3.11
C GLY A 76 15.49 -9.26 3.04
N PRO A 77 14.72 -8.16 3.05
CA PRO A 77 13.26 -8.10 3.10
C PRO A 77 12.61 -8.39 1.74
N ILE A 78 11.54 -9.19 1.78
CA ILE A 78 10.74 -9.60 0.62
C ILE A 78 9.46 -8.78 0.60
N TYR A 79 9.27 -8.00 -0.45
CA TYR A 79 8.10 -7.13 -0.57
C TYR A 79 6.94 -7.82 -1.28
N VAL A 80 5.75 -7.71 -0.71
CA VAL A 80 4.49 -8.21 -1.26
C VAL A 80 3.70 -7.04 -1.81
N TYR A 81 3.28 -7.12 -3.07
CA TYR A 81 2.53 -6.07 -3.74
C TYR A 81 1.15 -6.59 -4.15
N PHE A 82 0.21 -5.67 -4.31
CA PHE A 82 -0.96 -5.90 -5.15
C PHE A 82 -0.77 -5.13 -6.46
N GLU A 83 -1.20 -5.72 -7.57
CA GLU A 83 -1.18 -5.10 -8.90
C GLU A 83 -2.60 -4.93 -9.41
N LEU A 84 -2.92 -3.71 -9.81
CA LEU A 84 -4.17 -3.42 -10.49
C LEU A 84 -3.87 -3.14 -11.96
N ARG A 85 -4.65 -3.74 -12.85
CA ARG A 85 -4.56 -3.53 -14.31
C ARG A 85 -5.81 -2.83 -14.82
N LYS A 86 -5.64 -2.00 -15.85
CA LYS A 86 -6.73 -1.22 -16.48
C LYS A 86 -7.46 -0.30 -15.48
N PHE A 87 -6.81 0.11 -14.39
CA PHE A 87 -7.34 1.06 -13.40
C PHE A 87 -6.65 2.41 -13.54
N TYR A 88 -7.39 3.43 -13.98
CA TYR A 88 -6.83 4.72 -14.42
C TYR A 88 -6.86 5.79 -13.33
N GLN A 89 -6.04 5.62 -12.28
CA GLN A 89 -5.90 6.64 -11.22
C GLN A 89 -5.40 7.99 -11.75
N ASN A 90 -4.64 7.99 -12.84
CA ASN A 90 -4.08 9.19 -13.45
C ASN A 90 -5.11 10.10 -14.15
N HIS A 91 -6.39 9.73 -14.16
CA HIS A 91 -7.43 10.57 -14.75
C HIS A 91 -7.59 11.88 -13.97
N ARG A 92 -7.59 13.02 -14.68
CA ARG A 92 -7.58 14.37 -14.08
C ARG A 92 -8.65 14.58 -13.01
N SER A 93 -9.88 14.14 -13.26
CA SER A 93 -10.98 14.31 -12.30
C SER A 93 -10.86 13.38 -11.10
N TYR A 94 -10.22 12.22 -11.27
CA TYR A 94 -9.99 11.27 -10.18
C TYR A 94 -8.94 11.82 -9.22
N VAL A 95 -7.75 12.19 -9.71
CA VAL A 95 -6.64 12.75 -8.90
C VAL A 95 -7.05 14.01 -8.12
N LYS A 96 -7.98 14.80 -8.68
CA LYS A 96 -8.47 16.04 -8.04
C LYS A 96 -9.52 15.82 -6.98
N SER A 97 -10.25 14.70 -7.01
CA SER A 97 -11.37 14.42 -6.12
C SER A 97 -10.84 13.85 -4.80
N ARG A 98 -10.22 14.72 -3.99
CA ARG A 98 -9.72 14.46 -2.64
C ARG A 98 -9.49 15.77 -1.88
N SER A 99 -9.69 15.77 -0.56
CA SER A 99 -9.43 16.92 0.30
C SER A 99 -8.18 16.70 1.18
N PHE A 100 -7.11 17.46 0.94
CA PHE A 100 -5.91 17.39 1.79
C PHE A 100 -6.16 17.92 3.21
N ASP A 101 -7.09 18.87 3.36
CA ASP A 101 -7.42 19.42 4.69
C ASP A 101 -8.08 18.34 5.57
N GLN A 102 -8.96 17.50 4.99
CA GLN A 102 -9.54 16.36 5.70
C GLN A 102 -8.50 15.30 6.05
N LEU A 103 -7.59 14.99 5.13
CA LEU A 103 -6.51 14.03 5.41
C LEU A 103 -5.61 14.50 6.56
N LYS A 104 -5.55 15.81 6.82
CA LYS A 104 -4.82 16.43 7.94
C LYS A 104 -5.66 16.63 9.21
N GLY A 105 -6.86 16.05 9.26
CA GLY A 105 -7.78 16.14 10.39
C GLY A 105 -8.78 17.29 10.34
N GLY A 106 -8.65 18.21 9.37
CA GLY A 106 -9.52 19.36 9.22
C GLY A 106 -10.82 19.07 8.45
N VAL A 107 -11.49 20.14 8.04
CA VAL A 107 -12.74 20.10 7.25
C VAL A 107 -12.47 20.40 5.77
N PRO A 108 -13.21 19.79 4.82
CA PRO A 108 -12.96 20.00 3.40
C PRO A 108 -13.46 21.38 2.94
N GLY A 109 -12.76 21.98 1.97
CA GLY A 109 -13.29 23.10 1.22
C GLY A 109 -14.41 22.67 0.25
N ALA A 110 -15.40 23.53 0.04
CA ALA A 110 -16.56 23.24 -0.81
C ALA A 110 -16.15 22.91 -2.27
N GLY A 111 -16.70 21.82 -2.82
CA GLY A 111 -16.50 21.43 -4.21
C GLY A 111 -15.15 20.78 -4.53
N ILE A 112 -14.27 20.60 -3.54
CA ILE A 112 -12.94 19.99 -3.73
C ILE A 112 -13.06 18.48 -3.98
N CYS A 113 -14.03 17.82 -3.35
CA CYS A 113 -14.21 16.37 -3.41
C CYS A 113 -15.20 15.91 -4.48
N SER A 114 -15.84 16.83 -5.21
CA SER A 114 -16.74 16.50 -6.32
C SER A 114 -16.16 15.43 -7.26
N PRO A 115 -16.96 14.43 -7.67
CA PRO A 115 -18.41 14.32 -7.48
C PRO A 115 -18.87 13.65 -6.18
N LEU A 116 -17.96 13.09 -5.38
CA LEU A 116 -18.32 12.23 -4.26
C LEU A 116 -17.95 12.89 -2.92
N GLU A 117 -18.84 13.77 -2.46
CA GLU A 117 -18.67 14.51 -1.21
C GLU A 117 -19.47 13.87 -0.05
N SER A 118 -20.62 13.30 -0.38
CA SER A 118 -21.53 12.65 0.56
C SER A 118 -22.21 11.45 -0.09
N ILE A 119 -22.63 10.50 0.73
CA ILE A 119 -23.50 9.39 0.36
C ILE A 119 -24.80 9.54 1.14
N ASP A 120 -25.93 9.57 0.42
CA ASP A 120 -27.25 9.84 0.96
C ASP A 120 -27.34 11.19 1.70
N THR A 121 -27.24 11.17 3.03
CA THR A 121 -27.27 12.35 3.90
C THR A 121 -26.01 12.47 4.77
N LEU A 122 -25.06 11.56 4.62
CA LEU A 122 -23.82 11.51 5.40
C LEU A 122 -22.66 12.10 4.59
N ASP A 123 -21.96 13.04 5.19
CA ASP A 123 -20.74 13.61 4.63
C ASP A 123 -19.60 12.58 4.75
N LEU A 124 -18.82 12.39 3.68
CA LEU A 124 -17.74 11.43 3.69
C LEU A 124 -16.47 12.03 4.31
N ASN A 125 -15.85 11.26 5.21
CA ASN A 125 -14.54 11.61 5.79
C ASN A 125 -13.59 10.40 5.75
N PRO A 126 -12.64 10.35 4.78
CA PRO A 126 -12.32 11.37 3.78
C PRO A 126 -13.23 11.32 2.54
N CYS A 127 -13.53 12.50 1.98
CA CYS A 127 -14.32 12.63 0.76
C CYS A 127 -13.49 12.44 -0.52
N GLY A 128 -14.21 12.14 -1.60
CA GLY A 128 -13.67 12.09 -2.96
C GLY A 128 -13.43 10.68 -3.51
N LEU A 129 -13.28 10.60 -4.84
CA LEU A 129 -13.17 9.34 -5.57
C LEU A 129 -11.94 8.52 -5.19
N VAL A 130 -10.83 9.17 -4.84
CA VAL A 130 -9.58 8.45 -4.53
C VAL A 130 -9.78 7.57 -3.30
N ALA A 131 -10.27 8.13 -2.19
CA ALA A 131 -10.48 7.37 -0.96
C ALA A 131 -11.61 6.33 -1.09
N ASN A 132 -12.68 6.66 -1.80
CA ASN A 132 -13.86 5.80 -1.95
C ASN A 132 -13.75 4.75 -3.07
N SER A 133 -12.55 4.55 -3.61
CA SER A 133 -12.24 3.43 -4.51
C SER A 133 -11.01 2.66 -4.04
N MET A 134 -10.76 2.68 -2.74
CA MET A 134 -9.61 2.01 -2.11
C MET A 134 -9.64 0.51 -2.40
N PHE A 135 -8.45 -0.04 -2.64
CA PHE A 135 -8.25 -1.47 -2.64
C PHE A 135 -8.57 -2.06 -1.25
N ASN A 136 -9.52 -2.99 -1.20
CA ASN A 136 -10.08 -3.52 0.04
C ASN A 136 -10.01 -5.06 0.13
N ASP A 137 -9.23 -5.71 -0.74
CA ASP A 137 -8.99 -7.14 -0.61
C ASP A 137 -7.99 -7.40 0.53
N VAL A 138 -8.21 -8.49 1.25
CA VAL A 138 -7.39 -8.89 2.39
C VAL A 138 -6.46 -10.02 1.95
N ILE A 139 -5.15 -9.75 1.98
CA ILE A 139 -4.09 -10.71 1.64
C ILE A 139 -3.43 -11.17 2.93
N VAL A 140 -3.45 -12.48 3.19
CA VAL A 140 -2.88 -13.10 4.39
C VAL A 140 -2.01 -14.28 3.99
N VAL A 141 -0.91 -14.50 4.69
CA VAL A 141 -0.08 -15.69 4.51
C VAL A 141 -0.77 -16.89 5.14
N ASP A 142 -1.13 -17.88 4.35
CA ASP A 142 -1.82 -19.08 4.83
C ASP A 142 -0.83 -20.16 5.28
N SER A 143 0.22 -20.40 4.49
CA SER A 143 1.28 -21.35 4.81
C SER A 143 2.64 -20.80 4.43
N ALA A 144 3.57 -20.77 5.39
CA ALA A 144 4.97 -20.42 5.20
C ALA A 144 5.86 -21.67 5.12
N PRO A 145 7.02 -21.61 4.44
CA PRO A 145 7.99 -22.71 4.42
C PRO A 145 8.80 -22.81 5.71
N GLU A 146 9.36 -24.00 5.99
CA GLU A 146 10.36 -24.24 7.05
C GLU A 146 11.52 -23.22 6.99
N PRO A 147 12.02 -22.70 8.14
CA PRO A 147 11.68 -23.06 9.53
C PRO A 147 10.52 -22.26 10.14
N TYR A 148 9.73 -21.56 9.32
CA TYR A 148 8.78 -20.54 9.77
C TYR A 148 7.32 -20.99 9.77
N GLU A 149 7.06 -22.29 9.63
CA GLU A 149 5.70 -22.85 9.56
C GLU A 149 4.84 -22.58 10.80
N SER A 150 5.48 -22.31 11.95
CA SER A 150 4.80 -22.05 13.23
C SER A 150 4.52 -20.57 13.50
N LEU A 151 5.02 -19.66 12.66
CA LEU A 151 4.75 -18.23 12.81
C LEU A 151 3.29 -17.94 12.47
N SER A 152 2.71 -16.99 13.20
CA SER A 152 1.37 -16.52 12.83
C SER A 152 1.42 -15.78 11.48
N PRO A 153 0.34 -15.78 10.68
CA PRO A 153 0.31 -15.07 9.40
C PRO A 153 0.76 -13.61 9.46
N TYR A 154 0.42 -12.91 10.55
CA TYR A 154 0.73 -11.50 10.78
C TYR A 154 2.13 -11.25 11.33
N GLU A 155 2.77 -12.27 11.90
CA GLU A 155 4.18 -12.20 12.28
C GLU A 155 5.08 -12.50 11.07
N TYR A 156 4.58 -13.33 10.16
CA TYR A 156 5.31 -13.68 8.95
C TYR A 156 5.37 -12.53 7.94
N MET A 157 4.26 -11.80 7.77
CA MET A 157 4.18 -10.63 6.91
C MET A 157 3.83 -9.39 7.73
N ASP A 158 4.77 -8.46 7.80
CA ASP A 158 4.59 -7.17 8.43
C ASP A 158 3.92 -6.20 7.45
N GLU A 159 2.78 -5.64 7.85
CA GLU A 159 2.01 -4.63 7.11
C GLU A 159 2.37 -3.20 7.57
N GLY A 160 3.28 -3.05 8.56
CA GLY A 160 3.79 -1.77 9.02
C GLY A 160 5.05 -1.29 8.27
N GLY A 161 5.27 0.03 8.27
CA GLY A 161 6.44 0.63 7.61
C GLY A 161 6.46 0.47 6.08
N ILE A 162 5.29 0.31 5.47
CA ILE A 162 5.10 0.22 4.01
C ILE A 162 4.94 1.61 3.36
N SER A 163 4.58 2.62 4.15
CA SER A 163 4.41 4.00 3.72
C SER A 163 5.68 4.83 3.96
N TRP A 164 5.79 5.96 3.26
CA TRP A 164 6.87 6.91 3.49
C TRP A 164 6.67 7.62 4.83
N VAL A 165 7.74 7.72 5.62
CA VAL A 165 7.72 8.41 6.92
C VAL A 165 7.18 9.83 6.82
N THR A 166 7.50 10.54 5.73
CA THR A 166 7.00 11.90 5.48
C THR A 166 5.50 11.98 5.30
N ASP A 167 4.90 10.97 4.67
CA ASP A 167 3.47 10.93 4.44
C ASP A 167 2.77 10.63 5.76
N ARG A 168 3.20 9.56 6.43
CA ARG A 168 2.62 9.09 7.70
C ARG A 168 2.64 10.15 8.80
N ASP A 169 3.76 10.85 8.96
CA ASP A 169 3.94 11.75 10.10
C ASP A 169 3.50 13.21 9.80
N GLY A 170 3.22 13.56 8.53
CA GLY A 170 3.01 14.95 8.12
C GLY A 170 1.78 15.22 7.25
N ASP A 171 1.31 14.24 6.48
CA ASP A 171 0.22 14.42 5.53
C ASP A 171 -1.10 13.75 5.93
N PHE A 172 -1.05 12.81 6.86
CA PHE A 172 -2.21 12.06 7.35
C PHE A 172 -2.36 12.22 8.87
N SER A 173 -3.56 12.57 9.32
CA SER A 173 -3.90 12.74 10.73
C SER A 173 -5.37 12.48 10.93
N GLN A 174 -5.72 11.86 12.06
CA GLN A 174 -7.10 11.61 12.42
C GLN A 174 -7.91 12.92 12.52
N PRO A 175 -9.23 12.89 12.31
CA PRO A 175 -10.12 14.05 12.42
C PRO A 175 -9.94 14.83 13.72
N ASP A 176 -10.02 16.16 13.64
CA ASP A 176 -9.96 17.05 14.79
C ASP A 176 -11.04 16.69 15.80
N GLY A 177 -10.64 16.31 17.02
CA GLY A 177 -11.56 15.84 18.07
C GLY A 177 -11.64 14.32 18.21
N PHE A 178 -11.01 13.54 17.34
CA PHE A 178 -10.83 12.11 17.54
C PHE A 178 -10.02 11.82 18.81
N VAL A 179 -10.52 10.91 19.65
CA VAL A 179 -9.85 10.49 20.87
C VAL A 179 -9.80 8.97 20.91
N ARG A 180 -8.65 8.42 21.31
CA ARG A 180 -8.47 6.99 21.56
C ARG A 180 -7.64 6.73 22.81
N ALA A 181 -7.89 5.60 23.45
CA ALA A 181 -7.06 5.10 24.53
C ALA A 181 -7.03 3.56 24.52
N GLU A 182 -5.88 3.01 24.89
CA GLU A 182 -5.72 1.58 25.14
C GLU A 182 -6.28 1.24 26.53
N CYS A 183 -7.20 0.29 26.60
CA CYS A 183 -7.76 -0.18 27.86
C CYS A 183 -8.41 -1.56 27.71
N ALA A 184 -8.52 -2.26 28.84
CA ALA A 184 -9.15 -3.57 28.86
C ALA A 184 -10.63 -3.50 28.42
N PRO A 185 -11.17 -4.53 27.75
CA PRO A 185 -12.55 -4.54 27.26
C PRO A 185 -13.62 -4.30 28.34
N SER A 186 -13.31 -4.63 29.59
CA SER A 186 -14.20 -4.48 30.75
C SER A 186 -14.31 -3.04 31.27
N VAL A 187 -13.44 -2.13 30.83
CA VAL A 187 -13.43 -0.73 31.27
C VAL A 187 -14.47 0.06 30.49
N SER A 188 -15.21 0.94 31.20
CA SER A 188 -16.21 1.80 30.59
C SER A 188 -15.54 2.87 29.70
N CYS A 189 -16.29 3.41 28.74
CA CYS A 189 -15.77 4.46 27.86
C CYS A 189 -15.33 5.72 28.63
N GLU A 190 -16.12 6.11 29.65
CA GLU A 190 -15.83 7.30 30.46
C GLU A 190 -14.53 7.15 31.25
N ASP A 191 -14.31 5.97 31.82
CA ASP A 191 -13.11 5.67 32.61
C ASP A 191 -11.88 5.54 31.71
N CYS A 192 -12.04 4.99 30.51
CA CYS A 192 -10.94 4.77 29.58
C CYS A 192 -10.51 6.06 28.86
N LEU A 193 -11.46 6.86 28.38
CA LEU A 193 -11.20 8.10 27.65
C LEU A 193 -11.14 9.33 28.58
N GLY A 194 -11.42 9.15 29.87
CA GLY A 194 -11.26 10.17 30.91
C GLY A 194 -12.32 11.28 30.91
N SER A 195 -13.48 11.05 30.28
CA SER A 195 -14.57 12.04 30.20
C SER A 195 -15.93 11.40 29.99
N ALA A 196 -16.94 11.90 30.71
CA ALA A 196 -18.34 11.53 30.53
C ALA A 196 -18.91 11.95 29.16
N ALA A 197 -18.27 12.86 28.43
CA ALA A 197 -18.68 13.24 27.08
C ALA A 197 -18.53 12.08 26.07
N TYR A 198 -17.71 11.08 26.39
CA TYR A 198 -17.44 9.92 25.54
C TYR A 198 -18.16 8.67 26.03
N SER A 199 -19.29 8.79 26.72
CA SER A 199 -20.01 7.65 27.29
C SER A 199 -20.43 6.62 26.23
N ASP A 200 -20.64 7.05 24.98
CA ASP A 200 -21.06 6.24 23.83
C ASP A 200 -19.91 6.04 22.83
N CYS A 201 -18.78 5.51 23.31
CA CYS A 201 -17.60 5.31 22.48
C CYS A 201 -17.56 3.92 21.83
N GLY A 202 -16.88 3.83 20.69
CA GLY A 202 -16.59 2.57 20.03
C GLY A 202 -15.51 1.76 20.76
N SER A 203 -15.50 0.45 20.53
CA SER A 203 -14.43 -0.44 20.99
C SER A 203 -13.88 -1.26 19.84
N PHE A 204 -12.56 -1.39 19.79
CA PHE A 204 -11.86 -2.17 18.78
C PHE A 204 -10.77 -3.00 19.46
N THR A 205 -10.64 -4.26 19.05
CA THR A 205 -9.53 -5.11 19.47
C THR A 205 -8.71 -5.40 18.24
N ASP A 206 -7.42 -5.06 18.30
CA ASP A 206 -6.52 -5.28 17.20
C ASP A 206 -6.17 -6.76 17.03
N ARG A 207 -5.42 -7.06 15.96
CA ARG A 207 -4.97 -8.41 15.63
C ARG A 207 -4.00 -8.99 16.68
N THR A 208 -3.38 -8.16 17.52
CA THR A 208 -2.49 -8.57 18.61
C THR A 208 -3.23 -8.88 19.92
N GLY A 209 -4.54 -8.59 19.97
CA GLY A 209 -5.39 -8.74 21.16
C GLY A 209 -5.41 -7.50 22.05
N THR A 210 -4.74 -6.42 21.66
CA THR A 210 -4.77 -5.15 22.37
C THR A 210 -6.10 -4.45 22.09
N SER A 211 -6.76 -4.01 23.16
CA SER A 211 -8.08 -3.41 23.07
C SER A 211 -8.02 -1.89 23.24
N TYR A 212 -8.79 -1.21 22.42
CA TYR A 212 -8.88 0.24 22.35
C TYR A 212 -10.33 0.67 22.49
N LYS A 213 -10.52 1.82 23.13
CA LYS A 213 -11.74 2.61 23.05
C LYS A 213 -11.45 3.84 22.21
N TYR A 214 -12.40 4.22 21.38
CA TYR A 214 -12.24 5.34 20.46
C TYR A 214 -13.55 6.11 20.33
N TRP A 215 -13.44 7.39 19.97
CA TRP A 215 -14.59 8.26 19.74
C TRP A 215 -14.30 9.19 18.57
N TYR A 216 -15.22 9.24 17.59
CA TYR A 216 -15.14 10.17 16.48
C TYR A 216 -16.10 11.36 16.70
N PRO A 217 -15.75 12.56 16.18
CA PRO A 217 -16.67 13.68 16.17
C PRO A 217 -17.82 13.44 15.16
N ASP A 218 -18.98 14.05 15.39
CA ASP A 218 -20.05 14.15 14.38
C ASP A 218 -20.49 12.82 13.70
N GLU A 219 -20.45 11.70 14.43
CA GLU A 219 -20.85 10.36 13.93
C GLU A 219 -22.30 10.30 13.39
N ALA A 220 -23.15 11.25 13.77
CA ALA A 220 -24.54 11.33 13.29
C ALA A 220 -24.67 11.88 11.86
N SER A 221 -23.67 12.61 11.37
CA SER A 221 -23.70 13.28 10.06
C SER A 221 -22.54 12.91 9.15
N THR A 222 -21.54 12.18 9.66
CA THR A 222 -20.30 11.88 8.94
C THR A 222 -20.10 10.37 8.87
N GLN A 223 -19.80 9.87 7.67
CA GLN A 223 -19.36 8.49 7.47
C GLN A 223 -17.83 8.45 7.38
N TYR A 224 -17.22 7.65 8.26
CA TYR A 224 -15.77 7.55 8.36
C TYR A 224 -15.18 6.42 7.52
N LEU A 225 -13.87 6.51 7.24
CA LEU A 225 -13.15 5.54 6.40
C LEU A 225 -13.30 4.10 6.89
N TYR A 226 -13.18 3.85 8.20
CA TYR A 226 -13.29 2.51 8.78
C TYR A 226 -14.70 1.92 8.64
N GLU A 227 -15.74 2.76 8.53
CA GLU A 227 -17.11 2.31 8.29
C GLU A 227 -17.33 1.93 6.83
N THR A 228 -16.57 2.56 5.93
CA THR A 228 -16.58 2.26 4.50
C THR A 228 -15.81 0.97 4.20
N TYR A 229 -14.67 0.76 4.87
CA TYR A 229 -13.80 -0.40 4.67
C TYR A 229 -13.47 -1.14 5.98
N PRO A 230 -14.45 -1.75 6.66
CA PRO A 230 -14.29 -2.34 7.99
C PRO A 230 -13.35 -3.55 8.05
N ASN A 231 -13.08 -4.20 6.91
CA ASN A 231 -12.21 -5.38 6.85
C ASN A 231 -10.72 -5.03 6.74
N VAL A 232 -10.40 -3.81 6.29
CA VAL A 232 -9.03 -3.37 6.01
C VAL A 232 -8.59 -2.25 6.95
N ILE A 233 -9.48 -1.30 7.21
CA ILE A 233 -9.15 -0.10 8.00
C ILE A 233 -9.64 -0.27 9.43
N SER A 234 -8.72 -0.14 10.38
CA SER A 234 -9.07 -0.08 11.80
C SER A 234 -9.67 1.30 12.15
N PRO A 235 -10.63 1.38 13.09
CA PRO A 235 -11.13 2.67 13.57
C PRO A 235 -10.08 3.44 14.37
N VAL A 236 -9.02 2.79 14.84
CA VAL A 236 -7.95 3.43 15.62
C VAL A 236 -6.97 4.16 14.69
N ASP A 237 -6.62 3.52 13.58
CA ASP A 237 -5.66 4.04 12.60
C ASP A 237 -6.35 4.90 11.55
N GLY A 238 -7.57 4.55 11.12
CA GLY A 238 -8.40 5.37 10.23
C GLY A 238 -7.63 5.84 9.00
N VAL A 239 -7.57 7.16 8.79
CA VAL A 239 -6.82 7.77 7.66
C VAL A 239 -5.30 7.68 7.80
N THR A 240 -4.79 7.30 8.96
CA THR A 240 -3.35 7.11 9.21
C THR A 240 -2.89 5.67 8.94
N ASP A 241 -3.83 4.77 8.61
CA ASP A 241 -3.53 3.40 8.20
C ASP A 241 -2.59 3.39 6.98
N GLU A 242 -1.54 2.58 7.04
CA GLU A 242 -0.49 2.61 6.02
C GLU A 242 -0.96 2.09 4.65
N HIS A 243 -1.93 1.16 4.60
CA HIS A 243 -2.52 0.71 3.34
C HIS A 243 -3.28 1.84 2.67
N PHE A 244 -4.01 2.64 3.47
CA PHE A 244 -4.69 3.82 2.97
C PHE A 244 -3.71 4.89 2.48
N VAL A 245 -2.64 5.15 3.23
CA VAL A 245 -1.59 6.10 2.84
C VAL A 245 -0.94 5.70 1.51
N VAL A 246 -0.58 4.42 1.36
CA VAL A 246 -0.04 3.88 0.10
C VAL A 246 -1.04 4.05 -1.04
N TRP A 247 -2.33 3.78 -0.81
CA TRP A 247 -3.38 3.95 -1.81
C TRP A 247 -3.55 5.40 -2.28
N MET A 248 -3.47 6.37 -1.35
CA MET A 248 -3.66 7.79 -1.64
C MET A 248 -2.57 8.38 -2.54
N ARG A 249 -1.45 7.67 -2.75
CA ARG A 249 -0.44 7.98 -3.77
C ARG A 249 -0.88 7.48 -5.15
N THR A 250 -1.66 8.30 -5.84
CA THR A 250 -2.17 7.99 -7.19
C THR A 250 -1.05 7.61 -8.17
N ALA A 251 -1.19 6.45 -8.81
CA ALA A 251 -0.26 5.96 -9.81
C ALA A 251 -0.33 6.76 -11.13
N ALA A 252 0.81 6.83 -11.83
CA ALA A 252 0.92 7.53 -13.11
C ALA A 252 0.40 6.71 -14.31
N LEU A 253 0.32 5.39 -14.16
CA LEU A 253 -0.03 4.43 -15.21
C LEU A 253 -1.31 3.67 -14.87
N SER A 254 -1.95 3.07 -15.88
CA SER A 254 -3.17 2.26 -15.71
C SER A 254 -2.91 0.86 -15.15
N THR A 255 -1.64 0.46 -15.15
CA THR A 255 -1.15 -0.75 -14.49
C THR A 255 -0.12 -0.29 -13.49
N PHE A 256 -0.33 -0.61 -12.22
CA PHE A 256 0.55 -0.19 -11.14
C PHE A 256 0.55 -1.21 -10.02
N ARG A 257 1.60 -1.11 -9.19
CA ARG A 257 1.81 -1.93 -8.01
C ARG A 257 1.91 -1.02 -6.80
N ASN A 258 1.22 -1.42 -5.74
CA ASN A 258 1.30 -0.77 -4.44
C ASN A 258 1.76 -1.81 -3.42
N LEU A 259 2.60 -1.35 -2.49
CA LEU A 259 3.15 -2.21 -1.45
C LEU A 259 2.04 -2.60 -0.47
N TYR A 260 1.93 -3.88 -0.16
CA TYR A 260 0.96 -4.42 0.79
C TYR A 260 1.63 -4.84 2.09
N GLY A 261 2.81 -5.47 2.01
CA GLY A 261 3.52 -5.94 3.19
C GLY A 261 4.96 -6.31 2.88
N ARG A 262 5.71 -6.63 3.93
CA ARG A 262 7.10 -7.09 3.86
C ARG A 262 7.28 -8.35 4.69
N ILE A 263 8.10 -9.27 4.20
CA ILE A 263 8.50 -10.48 4.88
C ILE A 263 10.01 -10.35 5.15
N GLU A 264 10.40 -10.25 6.41
CA GLU A 264 11.79 -10.05 6.82
C GLU A 264 12.64 -11.34 6.74
N HIS A 265 11.98 -12.47 6.50
CA HIS A 265 12.60 -13.78 6.49
C HIS A 265 13.14 -14.16 5.10
N ASP A 266 14.26 -14.90 5.10
CA ASP A 266 14.82 -15.49 3.87
C ASP A 266 13.95 -16.66 3.40
N LEU A 267 13.75 -16.77 2.09
CA LEU A 267 13.09 -17.90 1.43
C LEU A 267 14.12 -18.72 0.65
N VAL A 268 14.39 -19.94 1.09
CA VAL A 268 15.39 -20.84 0.47
C VAL A 268 14.70 -21.80 -0.49
N ALA A 269 15.20 -21.90 -1.71
CA ALA A 269 14.67 -22.82 -2.71
C ALA A 269 15.15 -24.27 -2.48
N PRO A 270 14.32 -25.29 -2.78
CA PRO A 270 12.93 -25.22 -3.21
C PRO A 270 11.97 -25.04 -2.01
N ALA A 271 11.05 -24.09 -2.12
CA ALA A 271 10.03 -23.83 -1.12
C ALA A 271 8.68 -23.48 -1.77
N GLU A 272 7.60 -23.60 -1.01
CA GLU A 272 6.26 -23.17 -1.40
C GLU A 272 5.70 -22.24 -0.32
N ILE A 273 5.12 -21.12 -0.75
CA ILE A 273 4.40 -20.19 0.12
C ILE A 273 2.98 -20.01 -0.44
N THR A 274 2.00 -20.06 0.45
CA THR A 274 0.58 -19.91 0.10
C THR A 274 0.05 -18.64 0.74
N PHE A 275 -0.66 -17.84 -0.05
CA PHE A 275 -1.42 -16.70 0.43
C PHE A 275 -2.91 -17.02 0.29
N ASN A 276 -3.70 -16.65 1.29
CA ASN A 276 -5.14 -16.62 1.21
C ASN A 276 -5.59 -15.18 0.93
N VAL A 277 -6.32 -14.98 -0.15
CA VAL A 277 -6.79 -13.68 -0.60
C VAL A 277 -8.31 -13.66 -0.53
N THR A 278 -8.85 -12.76 0.29
CA THR A 278 -10.29 -12.53 0.39
C THR A 278 -10.65 -11.34 -0.49
N ALA A 279 -11.20 -11.62 -1.67
CA ALA A 279 -11.58 -10.60 -2.64
C ALA A 279 -12.92 -9.96 -2.25
N SER A 280 -12.96 -8.64 -2.04
CA SER A 280 -14.17 -7.92 -1.66
C SER A 280 -14.87 -7.24 -2.85
N GLU A 281 -14.14 -6.96 -3.92
CA GLU A 281 -14.62 -6.17 -5.06
C GLU A 281 -14.79 -6.96 -6.36
N ASN A 282 -15.69 -6.48 -7.22
CA ASN A 282 -15.82 -6.93 -8.63
C ASN A 282 -14.85 -6.13 -9.54
N LEU A 283 -13.55 -6.14 -9.27
CA LEU A 283 -12.54 -5.47 -10.10
C LEU A 283 -11.62 -6.48 -10.81
N CYS A 284 -10.65 -5.99 -11.58
CA CYS A 284 -9.55 -6.77 -12.15
C CYS A 284 -8.31 -6.64 -11.25
N ALA A 285 -8.26 -7.37 -10.15
CA ALA A 285 -7.18 -7.35 -9.19
C ALA A 285 -6.26 -8.59 -9.33
N PHE A 286 -4.96 -8.35 -9.20
CA PHE A 286 -3.90 -9.34 -9.32
C PHE A 286 -3.02 -9.27 -8.06
N VAL A 287 -2.68 -10.42 -7.48
CA VAL A 287 -1.78 -10.50 -6.31
C VAL A 287 -0.42 -10.73 -6.92
N CYS A 288 0.31 -9.64 -7.06
CA CYS A 288 1.67 -9.70 -7.50
C CYS A 288 2.56 -9.86 -6.27
N ALA A 289 2.87 -11.10 -5.90
CA ALA A 289 4.00 -11.37 -5.01
C ALA A 289 5.32 -11.12 -5.75
N SER A 290 5.50 -9.87 -6.18
CA SER A 290 6.69 -9.39 -6.85
C SER A 290 7.75 -9.27 -5.77
N LEU A 291 8.50 -10.35 -5.55
CA LEU A 291 9.85 -10.14 -5.08
C LEU A 291 10.49 -9.16 -6.08
N THR A 292 10.95 -8.04 -5.60
CA THR A 292 12.12 -7.45 -6.24
C THR A 292 13.23 -8.03 -5.38
N SER A 293 13.93 -9.08 -5.81
CA SER A 293 15.29 -9.32 -5.26
C SER A 293 16.19 -8.21 -5.81
N ALA A 294 15.89 -7.00 -5.39
CA ALA A 294 16.92 -6.13 -4.96
C ALA A 294 16.82 -6.26 -3.42
N ASN A 295 17.66 -7.02 -2.71
CA ASN A 295 18.93 -6.42 -2.31
C ASN A 295 19.05 -5.10 -3.02
N ASP A 296 18.53 -4.01 -2.42
CA ASP A 296 18.70 -2.63 -2.89
C ASP A 296 19.89 -2.64 -3.81
N ALA A 297 19.69 -2.32 -5.08
CA ALA A 297 20.79 -2.23 -6.01
C ALA A 297 21.71 -1.11 -5.53
N ASP A 298 22.50 -1.34 -4.45
CA ASP A 298 23.10 -0.40 -3.51
C ASP A 298 22.66 1.05 -3.77
N TRP A 299 21.35 1.30 -3.70
CA TRP A 299 20.83 2.65 -3.77
C TRP A 299 20.59 3.03 -2.32
N PRO A 300 21.16 4.13 -1.83
CA PRO A 300 21.23 4.40 -0.41
C PRO A 300 19.81 4.47 0.14
N THR A 301 19.38 3.38 0.79
CA THR A 301 18.24 3.42 1.67
C THR A 301 18.53 4.46 2.72
N HIS A 302 17.55 5.33 2.87
CA HIS A 302 17.63 6.53 3.67
C HIS A 302 18.18 6.19 5.05
N GLY A 303 19.28 6.88 5.39
CA GLY A 303 20.00 6.68 6.63
C GLY A 303 19.05 6.70 7.81
N SER A 304 18.97 5.57 8.50
CA SER A 304 18.64 5.53 9.90
C SER A 304 19.65 6.38 10.65
N GLY A 305 19.22 7.50 11.20
CA GLY A 305 19.88 8.11 12.34
C GLY A 305 19.43 9.53 12.62
N PRO A 306 19.70 10.02 13.84
CA PRO A 306 19.63 9.35 15.14
C PRO A 306 18.23 9.44 15.77
#